data_AF-A0A8T6WQG9-F1
#
_entry.id   AF-A0A8T6WQG9-F1
#
_cell.length_a   1.000
_cell.length_b   1.000
_cell.length_c   1.000
_cell.angle_alpha   90.00
_cell.angle_beta   90.00
_cell.angle_gamma   90.00
#
_symmetry.space_group_name_H-M   'P 1'
#
loop_
_entity.id
_entity.type
_entity.pdbx_description
1 polymer ?
#
loop_
_entity_poly.entity_id
_entity_poly.type
_entity_poly.pdbx_seq_one_letter_code
_entity_poly.pdbx_strand_id
1 'polypeptide(L)'
;MSETILEIVNLRKHFPIRGGVLLRQVAAIHAVDGVSFDIKREETLGLVGESGCGKTTLARVALRLIKPTAGTVRYMGRNIFKLSEK
;
A
#
# COMPACT_ATOMS: atom_id res chain seq x y z
N MET A 1 -4.86 -11.77 23.90
CA MET A 1 -4.66 -10.69 22.90
C MET A 1 -4.98 -11.28 21.54
N SER A 2 -5.84 -10.63 20.74
CA SER A 2 -6.20 -11.16 19.41
C SER A 2 -4.98 -11.09 18.47
N GLU A 3 -4.79 -12.15 17.68
CA GLU A 3 -3.68 -12.34 16.73
C GLU A 3 -3.79 -11.36 15.56
N THR A 4 -2.73 -10.62 15.24
CA THR A 4 -2.69 -9.77 14.04
C THR A 4 -2.57 -10.62 12.77
N ILE A 5 -3.54 -10.47 11.87
CA ILE A 5 -3.59 -11.18 10.59
C ILE A 5 -2.98 -10.36 9.47
N LEU A 6 -3.21 -9.05 9.45
CA LEU A 6 -2.62 -8.12 8.48
C LEU A 6 -1.92 -6.99 9.23
N GLU A 7 -0.67 -6.72 8.88
CA GLU A 7 0.08 -5.58 9.41
C GLU A 7 0.61 -4.77 8.24
N ILE A 8 0.27 -3.49 8.21
CA ILE A 8 0.76 -2.51 7.23
C ILE A 8 1.66 -1.51 7.96
N VAL A 9 2.89 -1.35 7.48
CA VAL A 9 3.89 -0.47 8.10
C VAL A 9 4.45 0.50 7.07
N ASN A 10 4.22 1.80 7.31
CA ASN A 10 4.71 2.92 6.52
C ASN A 10 4.54 2.72 5.02
N LEU A 11 3.38 2.20 4.60
CA LEU A 11 3.14 1.86 3.21
C LEU A 11 3.06 3.14 2.38
N ARG A 12 3.79 3.15 1.26
CA ARG A 12 3.79 4.26 0.31
C ARG A 12 3.58 3.76 -1.09
N LYS A 13 2.76 4.47 -1.85
CA LYS A 13 2.64 4.33 -3.29
C LYS A 13 2.56 5.70 -3.93
N HIS A 14 3.66 6.08 -4.55
CA HIS A 14 3.80 7.30 -5.32
C HIS A 14 3.87 6.94 -6.80
N PHE A 15 3.03 7.58 -7.61
CA PHE A 15 3.04 7.41 -9.06
C PHE A 15 3.80 8.57 -9.70
N PRO A 16 4.88 8.31 -10.46
CA PRO A 16 5.68 9.38 -11.04
C PRO A 16 4.90 10.07 -12.16
N ILE A 17 4.95 11.40 -12.17
CA ILE A 17 4.53 12.23 -13.30
C ILE A 17 5.78 12.53 -14.12
N ARG A 18 5.77 12.14 -15.40
CA ARG A 18 6.88 12.39 -16.34
C ARG A 18 6.48 13.47 -17.33
N GLY A 19 7.44 14.34 -17.68
CA GLY A 19 7.19 15.47 -18.57
C GLY A 19 8.45 16.00 -19.26
N GLY A 20 8.22 16.97 -20.15
CA GLY A 20 9.25 17.56 -21.01
C GLY A 20 9.69 16.65 -22.15
N VAL A 21 10.53 17.19 -23.04
CA VAL A 21 11.04 16.50 -24.24
C VAL A 21 11.80 15.21 -23.90
N LEU A 22 12.41 15.14 -22.71
CA LEU A 22 13.21 14.01 -22.23
C LEU A 22 12.46 13.05 -21.29
N LEU A 23 11.13 13.20 -21.11
CA LEU A 23 10.29 12.35 -20.24
C LEU A 23 10.86 12.12 -18.81
N ARG A 24 11.50 13.15 -18.24
CA ARG A 24 12.05 13.06 -16.88
C ARG A 24 10.93 13.11 -15.86
N GLN A 25 11.15 12.52 -14.68
CA GLN A 25 10.22 12.66 -13.57
C GLN A 25 10.25 14.11 -13.08
N VAL A 26 9.09 14.76 -13.09
CA VAL A 26 8.91 16.16 -12.69
C VAL A 26 8.10 16.32 -11.41
N ALA A 27 7.26 15.33 -11.08
CA ALA A 27 6.47 15.29 -9.85
C ALA A 27 6.07 13.84 -9.52
N ALA A 28 5.31 13.65 -8.44
CA ALA A 28 4.67 12.38 -8.13
C ALA A 28 3.30 12.58 -7.47
N ILE A 29 2.35 11.71 -7.79
CA ILE A 29 1.05 11.62 -7.10
C ILE A 29 1.22 10.71 -5.90
N HIS A 30 1.01 11.24 -4.70
CA HIS A 30 1.14 10.51 -3.45
C HIS A 30 -0.16 9.78 -3.10
N ALA A 31 -0.49 8.73 -3.85
CA ALA A 31 -1.76 8.02 -3.69
C ALA A 31 -1.86 7.24 -2.36
N VAL A 32 -0.74 6.82 -1.80
CA VAL A 32 -0.63 6.31 -0.42
C VAL A 32 0.67 6.86 0.15
N ASP A 33 0.64 7.49 1.32
CA ASP A 33 1.83 8.11 1.90
C ASP A 33 1.94 7.89 3.41
N GLY A 34 2.66 6.85 3.81
CA GLY A 34 2.98 6.59 5.22
C GLY A 34 1.87 5.92 6.01
N VAL A 35 0.98 5.18 5.35
CA VAL A 35 -0.15 4.51 6.02
C VAL A 35 0.36 3.33 6.84
N SER A 36 -0.04 3.27 8.11
CA SER A 36 0.27 2.18 9.04
C SER A 36 -0.97 1.81 9.86
N PHE A 37 -1.31 0.52 9.89
CA PHE A 37 -2.36 -0.05 10.74
C PHE A 37 -2.25 -1.58 10.74
N ASP A 38 -2.90 -2.22 11.71
CA ASP A 38 -3.08 -3.67 11.76
C ASP A 38 -4.56 -4.07 11.72
N ILE A 39 -4.83 -5.30 11.27
CA ILE A 39 -6.14 -5.95 11.36
C ILE A 39 -5.95 -7.25 12.12
N LYS A 40 -6.70 -7.40 13.21
CA LYS A 40 -6.68 -8.58 14.06
C LYS A 40 -7.60 -9.67 13.55
N ARG A 41 -7.40 -10.90 14.02
CA ARG A 41 -8.30 -12.02 13.78
C ARG A 41 -9.70 -11.62 14.26
N GLU A 42 -10.70 -11.92 13.44
CA GLU A 42 -12.13 -11.59 13.64
C GLU A 42 -12.47 -10.10 13.56
N GLU A 43 -11.52 -9.23 13.23
CA GLU A 43 -11.76 -7.81 13.00
C GLU A 43 -12.24 -7.53 11.58
N THR A 44 -13.21 -6.63 11.44
CA THR A 44 -13.63 -6.08 10.15
C THR A 44 -13.27 -4.59 10.10
N LEU A 45 -12.36 -4.22 9.20
CA LEU A 45 -11.95 -2.84 8.98
C LEU A 45 -12.68 -2.24 7.76
N GLY A 46 -13.41 -1.15 7.97
CA GLY A 46 -13.99 -0.34 6.90
C GLY A 46 -13.06 0.82 6.48
N LEU A 47 -12.67 0.88 5.21
CA LEU A 47 -11.88 1.99 4.65
C LEU A 47 -12.79 2.95 3.86
N VAL A 48 -13.04 4.14 4.42
CA VAL A 48 -13.93 5.16 3.84
C VAL A 48 -13.18 6.45 3.50
N GLY A 49 -13.78 7.28 2.63
CA GLY A 49 -13.22 8.56 2.20
C GLY A 49 -13.69 8.97 0.80
N GLU A 50 -13.41 10.21 0.42
CA GLU A 50 -13.83 10.79 -0.87
C GLU A 50 -13.24 10.09 -2.11
N SER A 51 -13.84 10.31 -3.27
CA SER A 51 -13.26 9.82 -4.53
C SER A 51 -11.85 10.37 -4.72
N GLY A 52 -10.90 9.53 -5.12
CA GLY A 52 -9.51 9.95 -5.33
C GLY A 52 -8.59 9.97 -4.10
N CYS A 53 -9.09 9.77 -2.87
CA CYS A 53 -8.25 9.81 -1.67
C CYS A 53 -7.28 8.61 -1.48
N GLY A 54 -7.21 7.68 -2.43
CA GLY A 54 -6.22 6.59 -2.42
C GLY A 54 -6.69 5.22 -1.92
N LYS A 55 -7.97 5.05 -1.52
CA LYS A 55 -8.51 3.78 -0.97
C LYS A 55 -8.22 2.55 -1.84
N THR A 56 -8.59 2.62 -3.12
CA THR A 56 -8.37 1.52 -4.08
C THR A 56 -6.88 1.24 -4.29
N THR A 57 -6.05 2.27 -4.26
CA THR A 57 -4.59 2.11 -4.36
C THR A 57 -4.04 1.41 -3.12
N LEU A 58 -4.42 1.85 -1.92
CA LEU A 58 -4.04 1.22 -0.66
C LEU A 58 -4.40 -0.27 -0.65
N ALA A 59 -5.65 -0.60 -0.97
CA ALA A 59 -6.12 -1.99 -1.02
C ALA A 59 -5.31 -2.83 -2.03
N ARG A 60 -5.08 -2.31 -3.25
CA ARG A 60 -4.31 -3.02 -4.28
C ARG A 60 -2.85 -3.23 -3.90
N VAL A 61 -2.20 -2.24 -3.28
CA VAL A 61 -0.81 -2.39 -2.82
C VAL A 61 -0.74 -3.37 -1.65
N ALA A 62 -1.70 -3.32 -0.73
CA ALA A 62 -1.77 -4.25 0.39
C ALA A 62 -1.98 -5.70 -0.02
N LEU A 63 -2.66 -5.94 -1.15
CA LEU A 63 -2.84 -7.26 -1.75
C LEU A 63 -1.72 -7.64 -2.74
N ARG A 64 -0.64 -6.86 -2.83
CA ARG A 64 0.45 -7.03 -3.81
C ARG A 64 0.00 -7.00 -5.28
N LEU A 65 -1.19 -6.49 -5.58
CA LEU A 65 -1.64 -6.29 -6.96
C LEU A 65 -0.89 -5.14 -7.65
N ILE A 66 -0.30 -4.24 -6.86
CA ILE A 66 0.54 -3.14 -7.32
C ILE A 66 1.80 -3.09 -6.44
N LYS A 67 2.98 -2.93 -7.07
CA LYS A 67 4.25 -2.78 -6.35
C LYS A 67 4.25 -1.49 -5.51
N PRO A 68 4.60 -1.56 -4.20
CA PRO A 68 4.75 -0.37 -3.37
C PRO A 68 5.93 0.48 -3.84
N THR A 69 5.91 1.77 -3.51
CA THR A 69 7.10 2.61 -3.57
C THR A 69 8.00 2.35 -2.37
N ALA A 70 7.41 2.22 -1.18
CA ALA A 70 8.11 1.86 0.06
C ALA A 70 7.15 1.24 1.08
N GLY A 71 7.70 0.80 2.21
CA GLY A 71 6.95 0.19 3.31
C GLY A 71 6.83 -1.32 3.19
N THR A 72 6.04 -1.93 4.06
CA THR A 72 5.89 -3.39 4.16
C THR A 72 4.47 -3.76 4.51
N VAL A 73 4.03 -4.89 3.97
CA VAL A 73 2.80 -5.57 4.39
C VAL A 73 3.16 -6.99 4.86
N ARG A 74 2.69 -7.36 6.04
CA ARG A 74 2.81 -8.72 6.57
C ARG A 74 1.43 -9.34 6.68
N TYR A 75 1.28 -10.54 6.13
CA TYR A 75 0.10 -11.37 6.30
C TYR A 75 0.47 -12.58 7.16
N MET A 76 -0.19 -12.76 8.30
CA MET A 76 0.12 -13.77 9.31
C MET A 76 1.63 -13.80 9.64
N GLY A 77 2.19 -12.61 9.91
CA GLY A 77 3.61 -12.41 10.22
C GLY A 77 4.58 -12.53 9.03
N ARG A 78 4.13 -12.90 7.82
CA ARG A 78 4.99 -13.08 6.65
C ARG A 78 4.95 -11.87 5.73
N ASN A 79 6.11 -11.30 5.41
CA ASN A 79 6.21 -10.20 4.46
C ASN A 79 5.84 -10.67 3.04
N ILE A 80 4.70 -10.19 2.53
CA ILE A 80 4.16 -10.66 1.25
C ILE A 80 4.96 -10.17 0.05
N PHE A 81 5.70 -9.07 0.18
CA PHE A 81 6.53 -8.51 -0.89
C PHE A 81 7.83 -9.30 -1.11
N LYS A 82 8.18 -10.21 -0.20
CA LYS A 82 9.35 -11.10 -0.32
C LYS A 82 9.01 -12.50 -0.84
N LEU A 83 7.72 -12.80 -1.07
CA LEU A 83 7.33 -14.10 -1.62
C LEU A 83 7.75 -14.19 -3.09
N SER A 84 8.26 -15.33 -3.53
CA SER A 84 8.53 -15.57 -4.95
C SER A 84 7.23 -15.47 -5.75
N GLU A 85 7.31 -14.94 -6.96
CA GLU A 85 6.23 -15.12 -7.94
C GLU A 85 6.17 -16.61 -8.29
N LYS A 86 4.96 -17.14 -8.42
CA LYS A 86 4.75 -18.47 -9.00
C LYS A 86 4.71 -18.33 -10.51
#